data_AF-A0A7C5PB52-F1
#
_entry.id   AF-A0A7C5PB52-F1
#
_cell.length_a   1.000
_cell.length_b   1.000
_cell.length_c   1.000
_cell.angle_alpha   90.00
_cell.angle_beta   90.00
_cell.angle_gamma   90.00
#
_symmetry.space_group_name_H-M   'P 1'
#
loop_
_entity.id
_entity.type
_entity.pdbx_description
1 polymer ?
#
loop_
_entity_poly.entity_id
_entity_poly.type
_entity_poly.pdbx_seq_one_letter_code
_entity_poly.pdbx_strand_id
1 'polypeptide(L)'
;MKFRPSLLLFFFFFFLPPPARAQRTVIHPPELANQEGTWRSSYPFAFAPVSQKSNRWLQVHDRLLKSPGKIRALSFRREGIYHYRVFPSFAVTLELILSTARTTSRTLSPYFASNHGPDRTTEIPKTTIYFKPTMARPALPYPSFDYTLPFSSKPFSLAAGKGLCWEVRVYNNTLTRRDNPVLFDATQGRPKTLYRLFGKASFAPGRTRPMYPDFKIDWSLPPASVWSMWAFLYQGPAGGTAFLLFSGAGDPAGIPLPGGEGYLHLDPARLLLIAGPTPVSYFGQAVFSRPGIPPIPAYPSLYGTKVYAQFLCLPRGGKALYASRAAIIQFPRKWPDPYGPYVGHCFTEGANSPKAWQVRPGEGLVTKFEVQ
;
A
#
# COMPACT_ATOMS: atom_id res chain seq x y z
N MET A 1 44.60 -52.02 50.98
CA MET A 1 44.66 -50.75 50.23
C MET A 1 43.47 -50.68 49.28
N LYS A 2 42.54 -49.73 49.49
CA LYS A 2 41.32 -49.58 48.67
C LYS A 2 41.55 -48.48 47.62
N PHE A 3 41.59 -48.84 46.34
CA PHE A 3 41.61 -47.90 45.21
C PHE A 3 40.25 -47.20 45.12
N ARG A 4 40.23 -45.87 45.18
CA ARG A 4 39.06 -45.05 44.85
C ARG A 4 39.20 -44.58 43.40
N PRO A 5 38.21 -44.82 42.52
CA PRO A 5 38.25 -44.28 41.17
C PRO A 5 37.86 -42.81 41.23
N SER A 6 38.81 -41.92 40.92
CA SER A 6 38.53 -40.51 40.68
C SER A 6 37.73 -40.39 39.38
N LEU A 7 36.43 -40.15 39.52
CA LEU A 7 35.52 -39.83 38.41
C LEU A 7 35.91 -38.46 37.86
N LEU A 8 36.76 -38.45 36.82
CA LEU A 8 37.10 -37.25 36.07
C LEU A 8 35.87 -36.86 35.24
N LEU A 9 35.01 -36.02 35.80
CA LEU A 9 33.88 -35.43 35.09
C LEU A 9 34.43 -34.39 34.11
N PHE A 10 34.75 -34.82 32.89
CA PHE A 10 35.10 -33.94 31.79
C PHE A 10 33.87 -33.08 31.48
N PHE A 11 33.86 -31.84 31.96
CA PHE A 11 32.94 -30.80 31.49
C PHE A 11 33.29 -30.51 30.03
N PHE A 12 32.69 -31.26 29.10
CA PHE A 12 32.45 -30.78 27.75
C PHE A 12 31.49 -29.59 27.87
N PHE A 13 32.04 -28.40 28.11
CA PHE A 13 31.39 -27.18 27.66
C PHE A 13 31.30 -27.31 26.14
N PHE A 14 30.17 -27.82 25.67
CA PHE A 14 29.77 -27.67 24.29
C PHE A 14 29.90 -26.18 23.97
N PHE A 15 30.89 -25.83 23.15
CA PHE A 15 30.92 -24.57 22.43
C PHE A 15 29.73 -24.59 21.47
N LEU A 16 28.52 -24.43 22.03
CA LEU A 16 27.34 -24.16 21.24
C LEU A 16 27.63 -22.86 20.52
N PRO A 17 27.56 -22.84 19.18
CA PRO A 17 27.72 -21.60 18.45
C PRO A 17 26.73 -20.58 19.02
N PRO A 18 27.13 -19.31 19.19
CA PRO A 18 26.23 -18.29 19.68
C PRO A 18 24.95 -18.31 18.84
N PRO A 19 23.77 -18.18 19.45
CA PRO A 19 22.50 -18.29 18.73
C PRO A 19 22.55 -17.35 17.53
N ALA A 20 22.30 -17.90 16.35
CA ALA A 20 22.24 -17.10 15.13
C ALA A 20 21.28 -15.93 15.38
N ARG A 21 21.75 -14.69 15.15
CA ARG A 21 20.89 -13.51 15.32
C ARG A 21 19.61 -13.73 14.53
N ALA A 22 18.48 -13.64 15.22
CA ALA A 22 17.17 -13.83 14.63
C ALA A 22 17.01 -12.82 13.48
N GLN A 23 16.73 -13.35 12.28
CA GLN A 23 16.39 -12.52 11.14
C GLN A 23 15.09 -11.77 11.47
N ARG A 24 15.13 -10.43 11.37
CA ARG A 24 13.96 -9.57 11.54
C ARG A 24 13.55 -8.96 10.22
N THR A 25 12.29 -8.59 10.10
CA THR A 25 11.79 -7.83 8.95
C THR A 25 11.48 -6.40 9.37
N VAL A 26 11.73 -5.45 8.48
CA VAL A 26 11.38 -4.03 8.67
C VAL A 26 10.56 -3.62 7.46
N ILE A 27 9.35 -3.10 7.66
CA ILE A 27 8.55 -2.51 6.58
C ILE A 27 8.70 -1.00 6.64
N HIS A 28 8.88 -0.36 5.48
CA HIS A 28 9.05 1.08 5.39
C HIS A 28 8.25 1.68 4.23
N PRO A 29 7.51 2.79 4.46
CA PRO A 29 7.29 3.46 5.75
C PRO A 29 6.60 2.57 6.80
N PRO A 30 6.95 2.67 8.10
CA PRO A 30 6.47 1.75 9.13
C PRO A 30 4.95 1.83 9.35
N GLU A 31 4.35 2.99 9.13
CA GLU A 31 2.90 3.19 9.21
C GLU A 31 2.13 2.35 8.18
N LEU A 32 2.78 1.96 7.08
CA LEU A 32 2.20 1.13 6.03
C LEU A 32 2.44 -0.37 6.25
N ALA A 33 3.08 -0.78 7.36
CA ALA A 33 3.26 -2.20 7.67
C ALA A 33 1.94 -2.99 7.59
N ASN A 34 0.87 -2.41 8.11
CA ASN A 34 -0.47 -3.01 8.16
C ASN A 34 -1.50 -2.23 7.35
N GLN A 35 -1.06 -1.37 6.41
CA GLN A 35 -1.95 -0.48 5.67
C GLN A 35 -1.55 -0.36 4.21
N GLU A 36 -2.54 -0.31 3.31
CA GLU A 36 -2.28 -0.10 1.88
C GLU A 36 -1.73 1.31 1.66
N GLY A 37 -0.76 1.46 0.76
CA GLY A 37 -0.20 2.74 0.37
C GLY A 37 -1.14 3.55 -0.50
N THR A 38 -1.03 4.88 -0.40
CA THR A 38 -1.95 5.86 -1.02
C THR A 38 -1.89 5.94 -2.54
N TRP A 39 -1.03 5.14 -3.17
CA TRP A 39 -0.74 5.19 -4.58
C TRP A 39 -0.37 3.80 -5.10
N ARG A 40 -0.27 3.72 -6.42
CA ARG A 40 0.17 2.53 -7.14
C ARG A 40 1.25 2.89 -8.12
N SER A 41 2.30 2.08 -8.18
CA SER A 41 3.39 2.29 -9.13
C SER A 41 3.65 1.02 -9.91
N SER A 42 3.83 1.13 -11.22
CA SER A 42 4.42 0.06 -12.03
C SER A 42 5.95 0.15 -12.05
N TYR A 43 6.53 1.27 -11.62
CA TYR A 43 7.98 1.39 -11.53
C TYR A 43 8.51 0.70 -10.27
N PRO A 44 9.75 0.22 -10.31
CA PRO A 44 10.66 0.24 -11.46
C PRO A 44 10.48 -0.92 -12.44
N PHE A 45 9.75 -1.96 -12.05
CA PHE A 45 9.85 -3.28 -12.68
C PHE A 45 8.92 -3.49 -13.90
N ALA A 46 7.85 -2.72 -13.98
CA ALA A 46 6.69 -3.00 -14.82
C ALA A 46 6.29 -1.86 -15.75
N PHE A 47 7.27 -1.04 -16.17
CA PHE A 47 7.02 0.09 -17.06
C PHE A 47 7.99 0.09 -18.24
N ALA A 48 7.42 -0.10 -19.44
CA ALA A 48 8.05 0.20 -20.72
C ALA A 48 6.98 0.25 -21.83
N PRO A 49 6.80 1.34 -22.58
CA PRO A 49 6.44 1.18 -23.99
C PRO A 49 7.52 0.31 -24.66
N VAL A 50 7.19 -0.44 -25.72
CA VAL A 50 8.10 -1.42 -26.37
C VAL A 50 9.49 -0.81 -26.67
N SER A 51 9.56 0.49 -26.92
CA SER A 51 10.76 1.28 -27.20
C SER A 51 11.62 1.69 -26.00
N GLN A 52 11.15 1.56 -24.75
CA GLN A 52 11.86 2.03 -23.54
C GLN A 52 11.88 0.98 -22.44
N LYS A 53 12.60 -0.13 -22.67
CA LYS A 53 12.73 -1.24 -21.70
C LYS A 53 13.73 -0.97 -20.57
N SER A 54 14.46 0.14 -20.64
CA SER A 54 15.42 0.54 -19.60
C SER A 54 14.95 1.75 -18.81
N ASN A 55 15.14 1.70 -17.49
CA ASN A 55 14.87 2.81 -16.59
C ASN A 55 15.84 2.77 -15.39
N ARG A 56 15.93 3.89 -14.68
CA ARG A 56 16.61 3.96 -13.39
C ARG A 56 15.64 4.51 -12.36
N TRP A 57 15.68 3.94 -11.17
CA TRP A 57 14.83 4.31 -10.07
C TRP A 57 15.65 4.26 -8.78
N LEU A 58 15.42 5.22 -7.89
CA LEU A 58 16.10 5.29 -6.61
C LEU A 58 15.09 5.71 -5.55
N GLN A 59 15.16 5.08 -4.38
CA GLN A 59 14.42 5.50 -3.18
C GLN A 59 15.35 5.74 -2.01
N VAL A 60 15.08 6.81 -1.27
CA VAL A 60 15.69 7.05 0.04
C VAL A 60 14.67 6.73 1.12
N HIS A 61 15.09 5.91 2.09
CA HIS A 61 14.33 5.53 3.28
C HIS A 61 15.00 6.15 4.50
N ASP A 62 14.39 7.20 5.05
CA ASP A 62 14.94 7.91 6.21
C ASP A 62 14.83 7.06 7.48
N ARG A 63 15.91 7.00 8.27
CA ARG A 63 15.94 6.36 9.60
C ARG A 63 15.42 4.91 9.61
N LEU A 64 15.73 4.15 8.56
CA LEU A 64 15.20 2.79 8.36
C LEU A 64 15.42 1.86 9.56
N LEU A 65 16.61 1.92 10.18
CA LEU A 65 16.97 1.04 11.30
C LEU A 65 17.23 1.82 12.59
N LYS A 66 16.60 1.39 13.68
CA LYS A 66 16.85 1.91 15.04
C LYS A 66 18.13 1.37 15.68
N SER A 67 18.63 0.24 15.18
CA SER A 67 19.87 -0.41 15.61
C SER A 67 20.68 -0.82 14.38
N PRO A 68 22.01 -0.93 14.46
CA PRO A 68 22.79 -1.37 13.31
C PRO A 68 22.32 -2.75 12.84
N GLY A 69 22.37 -3.00 11.53
CA GLY A 69 21.91 -4.26 10.97
C GLY A 69 22.42 -4.51 9.55
N LYS A 70 22.25 -5.76 9.12
CA LYS A 70 22.69 -6.25 7.81
C LYS A 70 21.47 -6.56 6.93
N ILE A 71 21.25 -5.76 5.89
CA ILE A 71 20.15 -5.92 4.94
C ILE A 71 20.52 -7.02 3.94
N ARG A 72 19.62 -7.98 3.71
CA ARG A 72 19.86 -9.17 2.87
C ARG A 72 18.93 -9.30 1.68
N ALA A 73 17.78 -8.65 1.74
CA ALA A 73 16.80 -8.67 0.69
C ALA A 73 15.90 -7.45 0.80
N LEU A 74 15.36 -7.06 -0.36
CA LEU A 74 14.23 -6.14 -0.49
C LEU A 74 13.05 -6.93 -1.03
N SER A 75 11.87 -6.73 -0.46
CA SER A 75 10.64 -7.25 -1.04
C SER A 75 9.63 -6.13 -1.21
N PHE A 76 8.81 -6.23 -2.26
CA PHE A 76 7.76 -5.26 -2.56
C PHE A 76 6.38 -5.90 -2.39
N ARG A 77 5.46 -5.13 -1.80
CA ARG A 77 4.07 -5.53 -1.65
C ARG A 77 3.28 -5.18 -2.90
N ARG A 78 2.29 -6.02 -3.22
CA ARG A 78 1.33 -5.74 -4.27
C ARG A 78 0.37 -4.64 -3.88
N GLU A 79 -0.06 -3.90 -4.89
CA GLU A 79 -1.22 -3.06 -4.79
C GLU A 79 -2.47 -3.93 -4.54
N GLY A 80 -3.18 -3.65 -3.44
CA GLY A 80 -4.29 -4.45 -2.93
C GLY A 80 -5.69 -3.99 -3.36
N ILE A 81 -5.83 -2.91 -4.13
CA ILE A 81 -7.14 -2.36 -4.54
C ILE A 81 -7.59 -2.99 -5.88
N TYR A 82 -6.68 -3.24 -6.82
CA TYR A 82 -7.02 -3.70 -8.16
C TYR A 82 -7.40 -5.19 -8.26
N HIS A 83 -8.34 -5.47 -9.17
CA HIS A 83 -9.10 -6.73 -9.25
C HIS A 83 -8.48 -7.83 -10.13
N TYR A 84 -7.19 -7.77 -10.45
CA TYR A 84 -6.58 -8.78 -11.31
C TYR A 84 -6.55 -10.13 -10.60
N ARG A 85 -7.32 -11.12 -11.08
CA ARG A 85 -7.44 -12.44 -10.43
C ARG A 85 -6.10 -13.19 -10.40
N VAL A 86 -5.30 -13.02 -11.45
CA VAL A 86 -3.97 -13.61 -11.57
C VAL A 86 -3.04 -12.54 -12.10
N PHE A 87 -1.88 -12.43 -11.46
CA PHE A 87 -0.78 -11.65 -11.99
C PHE A 87 0.20 -12.57 -12.70
N PRO A 88 0.54 -12.31 -13.97
CA PRO A 88 1.45 -13.17 -14.71
C PRO A 88 2.85 -13.13 -14.11
N SER A 89 3.61 -14.19 -14.37
CA SER A 89 5.06 -14.13 -14.18
C SER A 89 5.67 -13.09 -15.11
N PHE A 90 6.82 -12.57 -14.69
CA PHE A 90 7.64 -11.73 -15.54
C PHE A 90 9.10 -11.82 -15.13
N ALA A 91 9.98 -11.47 -16.07
CA ALA A 91 11.40 -11.38 -15.82
C ALA A 91 11.88 -9.93 -15.98
N VAL A 92 12.82 -9.54 -15.14
CA VAL A 92 13.47 -8.22 -15.19
C VAL A 92 14.97 -8.41 -15.13
N THR A 93 15.69 -7.90 -16.11
CA THR A 93 17.14 -7.78 -16.06
C THR A 93 17.49 -6.47 -15.36
N LEU A 94 18.05 -6.54 -14.17
CA LEU A 94 18.33 -5.37 -13.33
C LEU A 94 19.68 -5.45 -12.61
N GLU A 95 20.14 -4.29 -12.14
CA GLU A 95 21.21 -4.14 -11.16
C GLU A 95 20.63 -3.41 -9.93
N LEU A 96 20.94 -3.88 -8.72
CA LEU A 96 20.54 -3.25 -7.46
C LEU A 96 21.78 -2.75 -6.73
N ILE A 97 21.74 -1.47 -6.35
CA ILE A 97 22.82 -0.76 -5.69
C ILE A 97 22.28 -0.18 -4.38
N LEU A 98 22.98 -0.41 -3.26
CA LEU A 98 22.65 0.16 -1.96
C LEU A 98 23.78 1.09 -1.49
N SER A 99 23.43 2.06 -0.65
CA SER A 99 24.39 2.80 0.16
C SER A 99 23.69 3.50 1.34
N THR A 100 24.46 4.05 2.26
CA THR A 100 23.94 5.05 3.20
C THR A 100 23.46 6.27 2.41
N ALA A 101 22.28 6.81 2.70
CA ALA A 101 21.77 7.99 2.01
C ALA A 101 22.56 9.27 2.40
N ARG A 102 22.94 10.08 1.41
CA ARG A 102 23.49 11.44 1.62
C ARG A 102 22.40 12.50 1.75
N THR A 103 21.29 12.27 1.10
CA THR A 103 20.09 13.11 1.14
C THR A 103 19.06 12.48 2.05
N THR A 104 18.02 13.26 2.38
CA THR A 104 16.81 12.71 3.01
C THR A 104 15.77 12.47 1.93
N SER A 105 14.71 11.72 2.25
CA SER A 105 13.57 11.58 1.34
C SER A 105 12.89 12.91 0.96
N ARG A 106 13.06 13.96 1.79
CA ARG A 106 12.58 15.34 1.52
C ARG A 106 13.52 16.14 0.62
N THR A 107 14.81 15.92 0.75
CA THR A 107 15.88 16.69 0.06
C THR A 107 16.56 15.86 -1.02
N LEU A 108 15.83 14.92 -1.61
CA LEU A 108 16.33 14.05 -2.66
C LEU A 108 16.79 14.87 -3.88
N SER A 109 17.93 14.50 -4.46
CA SER A 109 18.46 15.13 -5.66
C SER A 109 17.99 14.41 -6.92
N PRO A 110 17.72 15.13 -8.03
CA PRO A 110 17.51 14.50 -9.33
C PRO A 110 18.75 13.72 -9.77
N TYR A 111 19.94 14.16 -9.38
CA TYR A 111 21.20 13.50 -9.69
C TYR A 111 21.41 12.28 -8.78
N PHE A 112 21.25 11.08 -9.33
CA PHE A 112 21.29 9.81 -8.57
C PHE A 112 22.55 9.68 -7.70
N ALA A 113 23.72 10.04 -8.24
CA ALA A 113 24.98 9.97 -7.52
C ALA A 113 25.00 10.84 -6.25
N SER A 114 24.32 11.99 -6.26
CA SER A 114 24.26 12.90 -5.11
C SER A 114 23.46 12.33 -3.94
N ASN A 115 22.61 11.30 -4.17
CA ASN A 115 21.84 10.65 -3.11
C ASN A 115 22.62 9.53 -2.41
N HIS A 116 23.67 8.99 -3.03
CA HIS A 116 24.44 7.86 -2.50
C HIS A 116 25.61 8.28 -1.62
N GLY A 117 25.74 7.63 -0.46
CA GLY A 117 26.89 7.66 0.45
C GLY A 117 28.18 7.07 -0.11
N PRO A 118 29.29 7.22 0.65
CA PRO A 118 30.60 6.69 0.25
C PRO A 118 30.66 5.15 0.23
N ASP A 119 29.75 4.48 0.93
CA ASP A 119 29.62 3.02 1.07
C ASP A 119 28.73 2.39 -0.02
N ARG A 120 28.85 2.87 -1.26
CA ARG A 120 28.02 2.39 -2.38
C ARG A 120 28.44 0.99 -2.83
N THR A 121 27.50 0.05 -2.80
CA THR A 121 27.72 -1.36 -3.12
C THR A 121 26.68 -1.88 -4.10
N THR A 122 27.11 -2.70 -5.05
CA THR A 122 26.20 -3.44 -5.95
C THR A 122 25.84 -4.76 -5.28
N GLU A 123 24.62 -4.86 -4.75
CA GLU A 123 24.13 -6.04 -4.02
C GLU A 123 23.57 -7.11 -4.96
N ILE A 124 23.01 -6.68 -6.09
CA ILE A 124 22.62 -7.55 -7.21
C ILE A 124 23.33 -7.01 -8.45
N PRO A 125 24.36 -7.68 -8.99
CA PRO A 125 24.94 -7.31 -10.27
C PRO A 125 23.90 -7.45 -11.38
N LYS A 126 24.18 -6.99 -12.59
CA LYS A 126 23.24 -7.12 -13.73
C LYS A 126 22.77 -8.57 -13.90
N THR A 127 21.56 -8.86 -13.43
CA THR A 127 21.00 -10.21 -13.29
C THR A 127 19.55 -10.21 -13.75
N THR A 128 19.12 -11.28 -14.42
CA THR A 128 17.71 -11.50 -14.73
C THR A 128 17.03 -12.17 -13.55
N ILE A 129 16.10 -11.45 -12.92
CA ILE A 129 15.25 -11.95 -11.84
C ILE A 129 13.92 -12.39 -12.43
N TYR A 130 13.48 -13.60 -12.06
CA TYR A 130 12.20 -14.18 -12.46
C TYR A 130 11.20 -14.09 -11.32
N PHE A 131 10.15 -13.30 -11.50
CA PHE A 131 9.04 -13.22 -10.56
C PHE A 131 7.95 -14.23 -10.95
N LYS A 132 7.57 -15.06 -9.99
CA LYS A 132 6.51 -16.07 -10.15
C LYS A 132 5.14 -15.39 -10.25
N PRO A 133 4.14 -16.05 -10.88
CA PRO A 133 2.79 -15.53 -10.84
C PRO A 133 2.28 -15.53 -9.41
N THR A 134 1.44 -14.55 -9.08
CA THR A 134 0.80 -14.44 -7.76
C THR A 134 -0.70 -14.40 -7.95
N MET A 135 -1.44 -15.11 -7.10
CA MET A 135 -2.90 -15.02 -7.08
C MET A 135 -3.32 -13.82 -6.24
N ALA A 136 -4.21 -12.97 -6.76
CA ALA A 136 -4.74 -11.89 -5.94
C ALA A 136 -5.66 -12.46 -4.86
N ARG A 137 -5.32 -12.20 -3.60
CA ARG A 137 -6.21 -12.44 -2.47
C ARG A 137 -7.02 -11.16 -2.21
N PRO A 138 -8.34 -11.26 -1.99
CA PRO A 138 -9.14 -10.10 -1.60
C PRO A 138 -8.79 -9.66 -0.18
N ALA A 139 -7.87 -8.70 -0.05
CA ALA A 139 -7.44 -8.15 1.23
C ALA A 139 -6.91 -6.72 1.04
N LEU A 140 -7.08 -5.89 2.09
CA LEU A 140 -6.41 -4.60 2.27
C LEU A 140 -5.74 -4.59 3.65
N PRO A 141 -4.44 -4.26 3.77
CA PRO A 141 -3.49 -4.26 2.65
C PRO A 141 -3.38 -5.66 2.02
N TYR A 142 -2.77 -5.74 0.85
CA TYR A 142 -2.34 -7.05 0.36
C TYR A 142 -1.36 -7.69 1.38
N PRO A 143 -1.58 -8.93 1.85
CA PRO A 143 -0.89 -9.41 3.05
C PRO A 143 0.59 -9.76 2.81
N SER A 144 1.02 -9.98 1.57
CA SER A 144 2.33 -10.54 1.27
C SER A 144 3.23 -9.64 0.41
N PHE A 145 4.52 -9.70 0.72
CA PHE A 145 5.59 -9.06 -0.03
C PHE A 145 6.23 -10.09 -0.96
N ASP A 146 5.55 -10.38 -2.06
CA ASP A 146 5.86 -11.52 -2.94
C ASP A 146 7.01 -11.25 -3.93
N TYR A 147 7.39 -9.98 -4.11
CA TYR A 147 8.40 -9.56 -5.10
C TYR A 147 9.73 -9.31 -4.43
N THR A 148 10.48 -10.38 -4.15
CA THR A 148 11.77 -10.30 -3.47
C THR A 148 12.93 -10.18 -4.46
N LEU A 149 13.83 -9.24 -4.17
CA LEU A 149 15.15 -9.10 -4.75
C LEU A 149 16.18 -9.70 -3.77
N PRO A 150 16.63 -10.96 -3.98
CA PRO A 150 17.62 -11.58 -3.11
C PRO A 150 19.01 -11.03 -3.41
N PHE A 151 19.77 -10.67 -2.38
CA PHE A 151 21.14 -10.20 -2.58
C PHE A 151 22.05 -11.36 -2.98
N SER A 152 23.05 -11.07 -3.81
CA SER A 152 23.84 -12.11 -4.49
C SER A 152 24.76 -12.91 -3.57
N SER A 153 25.22 -12.35 -2.44
CA SER A 153 26.02 -13.10 -1.44
C SER A 153 26.37 -12.31 -0.18
N LYS A 154 26.47 -10.98 -0.27
CA LYS A 154 26.87 -10.12 0.85
C LYS A 154 25.65 -9.32 1.31
N PRO A 155 25.42 -9.20 2.63
CA PRO A 155 24.44 -8.24 3.13
C PRO A 155 25.02 -6.83 3.14
N PHE A 156 24.18 -5.84 2.86
CA PHE A 156 24.52 -4.43 3.03
C PHE A 156 24.47 -4.04 4.52
N SER A 157 25.56 -3.49 5.06
CA SER A 157 25.62 -3.06 6.46
C SER A 157 25.13 -1.62 6.60
N LEU A 158 24.10 -1.40 7.42
CA LEU A 158 23.56 -0.06 7.69
C LEU A 158 23.64 0.26 9.19
N ALA A 159 24.25 1.40 9.51
CA ALA A 159 24.35 1.87 10.89
C ALA A 159 22.99 2.38 11.42
N ALA A 160 22.83 2.40 12.74
CA ALA A 160 21.62 2.92 13.38
C ALA A 160 21.35 4.39 13.00
N GLY A 161 20.08 4.72 12.78
CA GLY A 161 19.63 6.08 12.50
C GLY A 161 20.01 6.63 11.13
N LYS A 162 20.81 5.92 10.33
CA LYS A 162 21.16 6.33 8.97
C LYS A 162 20.02 6.04 7.99
N GLY A 163 19.90 6.88 6.98
CA GLY A 163 19.01 6.64 5.85
C GLY A 163 19.60 5.60 4.92
N LEU A 164 18.75 4.80 4.28
CA LEU A 164 19.15 3.88 3.21
C LEU A 164 18.82 4.53 1.86
N CYS A 165 19.77 4.51 0.93
CA CYS A 165 19.54 4.81 -0.47
C CYS A 165 19.65 3.51 -1.26
N TRP A 166 18.60 3.09 -1.95
CA TRP A 166 18.68 1.99 -2.92
C TRP A 166 18.34 2.50 -4.31
N GLU A 167 19.15 2.11 -5.29
CA GLU A 167 18.99 2.38 -6.71
C GLU A 167 18.80 1.04 -7.42
N VAL A 168 17.82 0.96 -8.30
CA VAL A 168 17.71 -0.11 -9.28
C VAL A 168 17.85 0.45 -10.69
N ARG A 169 18.64 -0.24 -11.50
CA ARG A 169 18.76 0.01 -12.93
C ARG A 169 18.14 -1.14 -13.66
N VAL A 170 17.02 -0.90 -14.31
CA VAL A 170 16.36 -1.88 -15.16
C VAL A 170 16.92 -1.74 -16.55
N TYR A 171 17.45 -2.85 -17.09
CA TYR A 171 17.99 -2.92 -18.44
C TYR A 171 16.98 -3.50 -19.42
N ASN A 172 16.15 -4.43 -18.94
CA ASN A 172 15.13 -5.09 -19.73
C ASN A 172 14.02 -5.62 -18.82
N ASN A 173 12.81 -5.76 -19.35
CA ASN A 173 11.71 -6.44 -18.70
C ASN A 173 10.80 -7.12 -19.74
N THR A 174 10.12 -8.20 -19.34
CA THR A 174 9.22 -8.95 -20.22
C THR A 174 7.79 -8.43 -20.23
N LEU A 175 7.48 -7.35 -19.49
CA LEU A 175 6.12 -6.83 -19.37
C LEU A 175 5.78 -5.90 -20.54
N THR A 176 4.63 -6.11 -21.16
CA THR A 176 4.04 -5.21 -22.16
C THR A 176 2.94 -4.38 -21.50
N ARG A 177 2.92 -3.06 -21.75
CA ARG A 177 1.98 -2.10 -21.12
C ARG A 177 0.49 -2.46 -21.27
N ARG A 178 0.11 -3.18 -22.33
CA ARG A 178 -1.30 -3.34 -22.73
C ARG A 178 -2.08 -4.36 -21.90
N ASP A 179 -1.45 -5.38 -21.33
CA ASP A 179 -2.22 -6.57 -20.96
C ASP A 179 -2.43 -6.76 -19.46
N ASN A 180 -1.50 -6.34 -18.59
CA ASN A 180 -1.68 -6.37 -17.14
C ASN A 180 -0.53 -5.65 -16.40
N PRO A 181 -0.65 -4.36 -16.01
CA PRO A 181 0.43 -3.70 -15.31
C PRO A 181 0.62 -4.39 -13.94
N VAL A 182 1.81 -4.92 -13.72
CA VAL A 182 2.25 -5.35 -12.39
C VAL A 182 2.36 -4.08 -11.55
N LEU A 183 1.36 -3.84 -10.71
CA LEU A 183 1.29 -2.70 -9.81
C LEU A 183 1.80 -3.06 -8.41
N PHE A 184 2.64 -2.20 -7.87
CA PHE A 184 3.19 -2.27 -6.53
C PHE A 184 2.51 -1.26 -5.63
N ASP A 185 2.42 -1.63 -4.37
CA ASP A 185 1.94 -0.74 -3.32
C ASP A 185 2.95 0.40 -3.12
N ALA A 186 2.43 1.63 -3.15
CA ALA A 186 3.23 2.83 -3.13
C ALA A 186 2.55 3.92 -2.31
N THR A 187 3.32 4.89 -1.84
CA THR A 187 2.78 6.10 -1.24
C THR A 187 2.93 7.28 -2.18
N GLN A 188 2.02 8.24 -2.06
CA GLN A 188 2.09 9.57 -2.66
C GLN A 188 2.02 10.64 -1.56
N GLY A 189 2.67 11.80 -1.78
CA GLY A 189 2.80 12.87 -0.78
C GLY A 189 1.47 13.47 -0.32
N ARG A 190 0.44 13.44 -1.18
CA ARG A 190 -0.95 13.76 -0.81
C ARG A 190 -1.62 12.48 -0.37
N PRO A 191 -2.09 12.38 0.88
CA PRO A 191 -2.71 11.15 1.27
C PRO A 191 -4.13 11.14 0.68
N LYS A 192 -4.48 9.98 0.15
CA LYS A 192 -5.72 9.72 -0.56
C LYS A 192 -6.44 8.63 0.20
N THR A 193 -7.76 8.73 0.28
CA THR A 193 -8.54 7.59 0.73
C THR A 193 -8.44 6.46 -0.27
N LEU A 194 -8.06 5.30 0.25
CA LEU A 194 -8.06 4.06 -0.47
C LEU A 194 -9.32 3.32 -0.08
N TYR A 195 -10.02 2.82 -1.08
CA TYR A 195 -11.17 1.99 -0.83
C TYR A 195 -11.22 0.83 -1.80
N ARG A 196 -11.75 -0.29 -1.32
CA ARG A 196 -12.02 -1.47 -2.16
C ARG A 196 -13.46 -1.91 -1.96
N LEU A 197 -14.14 -2.17 -3.07
CA LEU A 197 -15.49 -2.70 -3.04
C LEU A 197 -15.48 -4.17 -2.63
N PHE A 198 -16.42 -4.51 -1.75
CA PHE A 198 -16.60 -5.82 -1.16
C PHE A 198 -18.10 -6.12 -1.06
N GLY A 199 -18.44 -7.41 -1.08
CA GLY A 199 -19.81 -7.88 -0.93
C GLY A 199 -20.66 -7.82 -2.20
N LYS A 200 -21.93 -8.21 -2.05
CA LYS A 200 -22.95 -8.17 -3.11
C LYS A 200 -23.82 -6.92 -2.93
N ALA A 201 -24.28 -6.35 -4.03
CA ALA A 201 -25.16 -5.18 -4.04
C ALA A 201 -26.52 -5.51 -4.64
N SER A 202 -27.50 -4.69 -4.30
CA SER A 202 -28.82 -4.68 -4.93
C SER A 202 -28.77 -4.20 -6.38
N PHE A 203 -29.71 -4.67 -7.20
CA PHE A 203 -30.03 -4.09 -8.49
C PHE A 203 -31.20 -3.14 -8.30
N ALA A 204 -30.97 -1.83 -8.46
CA ALA A 204 -32.11 -0.91 -8.38
C ALA A 204 -33.06 -1.14 -9.58
N PRO A 205 -34.38 -0.86 -9.44
CA PRO A 205 -35.33 -1.06 -10.52
C PRO A 205 -34.91 -0.34 -11.80
N GLY A 206 -34.99 -1.05 -12.93
CA GLY A 206 -34.60 -0.51 -14.24
C GLY A 206 -33.08 -0.38 -14.45
N ARG A 207 -32.24 -0.95 -13.57
CA ARG A 207 -30.78 -0.95 -13.75
C ARG A 207 -30.28 -2.31 -14.22
N THR A 208 -29.31 -2.27 -15.14
CA THR A 208 -28.62 -3.47 -15.66
C THR A 208 -27.34 -3.79 -14.89
N ARG A 209 -26.96 -2.95 -13.92
CA ARG A 209 -25.77 -3.11 -13.09
C ARG A 209 -26.13 -2.93 -11.61
N PRO A 210 -25.46 -3.65 -10.70
CA PRO A 210 -25.68 -3.49 -9.27
C PRO A 210 -25.22 -2.12 -8.79
N MET A 211 -25.79 -1.63 -7.70
CA MET A 211 -25.36 -0.39 -7.04
C MET A 211 -23.91 -0.46 -6.57
N TYR A 212 -23.13 0.58 -6.84
CA TYR A 212 -21.76 0.68 -6.34
C TYR A 212 -21.40 2.11 -5.94
N PRO A 213 -20.59 2.26 -4.88
CA PRO A 213 -20.05 3.56 -4.51
C PRO A 213 -18.74 3.86 -5.23
N ASP A 214 -18.42 5.14 -5.33
CA ASP A 214 -17.10 5.69 -5.57
C ASP A 214 -16.78 6.72 -4.47
N PHE A 215 -15.59 6.65 -3.90
CA PHE A 215 -15.20 7.47 -2.77
C PHE A 215 -13.95 8.28 -3.08
N LYS A 216 -13.99 9.55 -2.73
CA LYS A 216 -12.83 10.44 -2.70
C LYS A 216 -12.91 11.28 -1.43
N ILE A 217 -12.14 10.91 -0.41
CA ILE A 217 -11.97 11.79 0.74
C ILE A 217 -10.69 12.58 0.46
N ASP A 218 -10.88 13.88 0.25
CA ASP A 218 -9.78 14.83 0.16
C ASP A 218 -9.69 15.59 1.48
N TRP A 219 -8.48 15.94 1.86
CA TRP A 219 -8.26 16.87 2.96
C TRP A 219 -7.21 17.87 2.54
N SER A 220 -7.39 19.09 3.02
CA SER A 220 -6.49 20.21 2.76
C SER A 220 -5.77 20.63 4.04
N LEU A 221 -4.59 21.20 3.85
CA LEU A 221 -3.78 21.76 4.93
C LEU A 221 -4.40 23.07 5.43
N PRO A 222 -4.01 23.55 6.63
CA PRO A 222 -4.34 24.90 7.09
C PRO A 222 -4.12 25.98 6.01
N PRO A 223 -4.87 27.09 6.04
CA PRO A 223 -5.57 27.63 7.22
C PRO A 223 -6.95 27.02 7.53
N ALA A 224 -7.55 26.27 6.60
CA ALA A 224 -8.82 25.59 6.83
C ALA A 224 -8.55 24.09 6.95
N SER A 225 -8.46 23.55 8.18
CA SER A 225 -8.41 22.10 8.45
C SER A 225 -9.74 21.42 8.13
N VAL A 226 -10.25 21.63 6.92
CA VAL A 226 -11.53 21.16 6.45
C VAL A 226 -11.32 19.84 5.75
N TRP A 227 -11.98 18.82 6.29
CA TRP A 227 -12.15 17.55 5.61
C TRP A 227 -13.30 17.70 4.63
N SER A 228 -13.02 17.40 3.36
CA SER A 228 -14.04 17.32 2.32
C SER A 228 -14.18 15.86 1.95
N MET A 229 -15.28 15.27 2.38
CA MET A 229 -15.67 13.98 1.83
C MET A 229 -16.46 14.22 0.57
N TRP A 230 -15.98 13.60 -0.51
CA TRP A 230 -16.74 13.41 -1.73
C TRP A 230 -17.05 11.92 -1.87
N ALA A 231 -18.33 11.59 -1.99
CA ALA A 231 -18.75 10.24 -2.29
C ALA A 231 -19.83 10.27 -3.35
N PHE A 232 -19.78 9.30 -4.26
CA PHE A 232 -20.66 9.21 -5.39
C PHE A 232 -21.33 7.84 -5.41
N LEU A 233 -22.64 7.82 -5.50
CA LEU A 233 -23.41 6.61 -5.72
C LEU A 233 -23.71 6.46 -7.20
N TYR A 234 -23.53 5.25 -7.74
CA TYR A 234 -23.99 4.87 -9.08
C TYR A 234 -25.09 3.80 -9.00
N GLN A 235 -26.00 3.84 -9.98
CA GLN A 235 -27.07 2.85 -10.19
C GLN A 235 -28.10 2.76 -9.06
N GLY A 236 -28.31 3.85 -8.31
CA GLY A 236 -29.40 3.93 -7.33
C GLY A 236 -30.80 3.96 -7.98
N PRO A 237 -31.87 3.78 -7.19
CA PRO A 237 -33.24 3.91 -7.67
C PRO A 237 -33.50 5.36 -8.09
N ALA A 238 -33.91 5.57 -9.35
CA ALA A 238 -34.17 6.90 -9.89
C ALA A 238 -35.22 7.66 -9.05
N GLY A 239 -34.92 8.91 -8.68
CA GLY A 239 -35.81 9.74 -7.87
C GLY A 239 -35.96 9.28 -6.41
N GLY A 240 -35.17 8.29 -5.97
CA GLY A 240 -35.10 7.86 -4.58
C GLY A 240 -34.29 8.81 -3.69
N THR A 241 -34.04 8.36 -2.47
CA THR A 241 -33.18 9.02 -1.48
C THR A 241 -32.06 8.08 -1.07
N ALA A 242 -30.84 8.59 -1.04
CA ALA A 242 -29.65 7.88 -0.60
C ALA A 242 -29.20 8.36 0.79
N PHE A 243 -28.63 7.42 1.55
CA PHE A 243 -27.90 7.63 2.78
C PHE A 243 -26.54 6.95 2.64
N LEU A 244 -25.49 7.59 3.13
CA LEU A 244 -24.16 7.02 3.21
C LEU A 244 -23.84 6.70 4.65
N LEU A 245 -23.57 5.44 4.96
CA LEU A 245 -23.28 4.97 6.30
C LEU A 245 -21.80 4.61 6.41
N PHE A 246 -21.19 4.92 7.55
CA PHE A 246 -19.85 4.46 7.95
C PHE A 246 -19.94 3.68 9.24
N SER A 247 -19.31 2.50 9.31
CA SER A 247 -19.26 1.67 10.52
C SER A 247 -18.00 0.79 10.55
N GLY A 248 -17.77 0.09 11.66
CA GLY A 248 -16.91 -1.10 11.65
C GLY A 248 -17.46 -2.21 10.75
N ALA A 249 -16.61 -3.21 10.47
CA ALA A 249 -17.03 -4.39 9.71
C ALA A 249 -18.14 -5.13 10.47
N GLY A 250 -19.24 -5.44 9.79
CA GLY A 250 -20.21 -6.44 10.25
C GLY A 250 -19.81 -7.85 9.80
N ASP A 251 -20.81 -8.71 9.64
CA ASP A 251 -20.63 -10.06 9.09
C ASP A 251 -19.99 -10.01 7.68
N PRO A 252 -18.88 -10.73 7.41
CA PRO A 252 -18.26 -10.81 6.08
C PRO A 252 -19.15 -11.49 5.03
N ALA A 253 -20.16 -12.29 5.40
CA ALA A 253 -21.19 -12.76 4.48
C ALA A 253 -22.22 -11.66 4.17
N GLY A 254 -22.35 -10.67 5.07
CA GLY A 254 -23.38 -9.65 5.06
C GLY A 254 -24.73 -10.16 5.52
N ILE A 255 -25.58 -9.24 5.99
CA ILE A 255 -26.95 -9.54 6.41
C ILE A 255 -27.85 -9.27 5.19
N PRO A 256 -28.58 -10.25 4.65
CA PRO A 256 -29.45 -10.02 3.50
C PRO A 256 -30.55 -9.01 3.86
N LEU A 257 -30.76 -8.03 2.99
CA LEU A 257 -31.83 -7.04 3.16
C LEU A 257 -33.21 -7.65 2.81
N PRO A 258 -34.29 -7.20 3.46
CA PRO A 258 -35.65 -7.55 3.07
C PRO A 258 -35.88 -7.25 1.58
N GLY A 259 -36.28 -8.27 0.81
CA GLY A 259 -36.41 -8.18 -0.66
C GLY A 259 -35.29 -8.86 -1.47
N GLY A 260 -34.25 -9.39 -0.82
CA GLY A 260 -33.39 -10.47 -1.37
C GLY A 260 -32.28 -10.05 -2.33
N GLU A 261 -32.17 -8.78 -2.72
CA GLU A 261 -31.21 -8.39 -3.77
C GLU A 261 -29.87 -7.85 -3.26
N GLY A 262 -29.76 -7.42 -1.99
CA GLY A 262 -28.53 -6.84 -1.43
C GLY A 262 -28.26 -7.25 0.01
N TYR A 263 -27.07 -6.91 0.49
CA TYR A 263 -26.55 -7.30 1.80
C TYR A 263 -26.06 -6.07 2.55
N LEU A 264 -26.44 -5.94 3.83
CA LEU A 264 -25.84 -4.99 4.76
C LEU A 264 -24.55 -5.58 5.32
N HIS A 265 -23.43 -4.92 5.06
CA HIS A 265 -22.10 -5.38 5.50
C HIS A 265 -21.52 -4.56 6.65
N LEU A 266 -22.27 -3.58 7.13
CA LEU A 266 -21.90 -2.71 8.23
C LEU A 266 -22.46 -3.26 9.53
N ASP A 267 -21.70 -3.17 10.61
CA ASP A 267 -22.19 -3.47 11.96
C ASP A 267 -23.09 -2.32 12.43
N PRO A 268 -24.42 -2.51 12.57
CA PRO A 268 -25.30 -1.44 13.01
C PRO A 268 -25.01 -0.99 14.46
N ALA A 269 -24.42 -1.86 15.29
CA ALA A 269 -24.07 -1.53 16.68
C ALA A 269 -22.80 -0.66 16.78
N ARG A 270 -22.06 -0.50 15.69
CA ARG A 270 -20.81 0.29 15.62
C ARG A 270 -20.87 1.42 14.61
N LEU A 271 -22.09 1.90 14.31
CA LEU A 271 -22.31 2.96 13.33
C LEU A 271 -21.59 4.25 13.77
N LEU A 272 -20.68 4.73 12.91
CA LEU A 272 -19.83 5.89 13.16
C LEU A 272 -20.43 7.17 12.58
N LEU A 273 -21.05 7.10 11.39
CA LEU A 273 -21.58 8.26 10.70
C LEU A 273 -22.70 7.89 9.73
N ILE A 274 -23.69 8.76 9.62
CA ILE A 274 -24.67 8.78 8.52
C ILE A 274 -24.58 10.15 7.84
N ALA A 275 -24.36 10.17 6.53
CA ALA A 275 -24.52 11.37 5.71
C ALA A 275 -25.76 11.22 4.82
N GLY A 276 -26.52 12.32 4.67
CA GLY A 276 -27.79 12.35 3.93
C GLY A 276 -28.90 13.04 4.73
N PRO A 277 -30.17 12.93 4.30
CA PRO A 277 -30.59 12.33 3.01
C PRO A 277 -30.07 13.11 1.81
N THR A 278 -29.83 12.43 0.69
CA THR A 278 -29.47 13.06 -0.60
C THR A 278 -30.36 12.49 -1.71
N PRO A 279 -30.98 13.33 -2.55
CA PRO A 279 -31.81 12.83 -3.65
C PRO A 279 -30.95 12.06 -4.67
N VAL A 280 -31.49 10.95 -5.17
CA VAL A 280 -30.92 10.19 -6.27
C VAL A 280 -31.48 10.75 -7.58
N SER A 281 -30.60 11.20 -8.47
CA SER A 281 -30.95 11.72 -9.77
C SER A 281 -31.71 10.70 -10.62
N TYR A 282 -32.32 11.16 -11.72
CA TYR A 282 -32.97 10.28 -12.68
C TYR A 282 -32.01 9.21 -13.25
N PHE A 283 -30.73 9.55 -13.40
CA PHE A 283 -29.69 8.63 -13.84
C PHE A 283 -29.21 7.65 -12.75
N GLY A 284 -29.81 7.69 -11.56
CA GLY A 284 -29.45 6.78 -10.46
C GLY A 284 -28.17 7.22 -9.75
N GLN A 285 -27.88 8.51 -9.75
CA GLN A 285 -26.65 9.05 -9.20
C GLN A 285 -26.96 9.94 -7.99
N ALA A 286 -26.14 9.86 -6.96
CA ALA A 286 -26.20 10.80 -5.84
C ALA A 286 -24.79 11.26 -5.47
N VAL A 287 -24.63 12.56 -5.24
CA VAL A 287 -23.34 13.16 -4.86
C VAL A 287 -23.43 13.65 -3.43
N PHE A 288 -22.54 13.14 -2.60
CA PHE A 288 -22.34 13.59 -1.24
C PHE A 288 -21.07 14.42 -1.23
N SER A 289 -21.23 15.74 -1.29
CA SER A 289 -20.16 16.70 -1.09
C SER A 289 -20.53 17.53 0.13
N ARG A 290 -19.91 17.24 1.27
CA ARG A 290 -20.08 18.04 2.49
C ARG A 290 -18.73 18.60 2.90
N PRO A 291 -18.50 19.92 2.76
CA PRO A 291 -17.41 20.56 3.48
C PRO A 291 -17.72 20.50 4.99
N GLY A 292 -16.69 20.28 5.81
CA GLY A 292 -16.82 20.45 7.27
C GLY A 292 -17.44 19.27 8.02
N ILE A 293 -17.30 18.04 7.51
CA ILE A 293 -17.48 16.88 8.39
C ILE A 293 -16.44 17.04 9.51
N PRO A 294 -16.84 16.98 10.81
CA PRO A 294 -15.91 17.18 11.90
C PRO A 294 -14.68 16.28 11.68
N PRO A 295 -13.48 16.87 11.75
CA PRO A 295 -12.28 16.24 11.26
C PRO A 295 -12.12 14.85 11.89
N ILE A 296 -11.98 13.81 11.06
CA ILE A 296 -11.42 12.53 11.47
C ILE A 296 -10.15 12.72 12.36
N PRO A 297 -9.30 13.77 12.17
CA PRO A 297 -8.21 14.12 13.08
C PRO A 297 -8.57 14.33 14.55
N ALA A 298 -9.81 14.66 14.88
CA ALA A 298 -10.24 14.73 16.27
C ALA A 298 -10.28 13.34 16.95
N TYR A 299 -10.17 12.26 16.17
CA TYR A 299 -10.22 10.88 16.65
C TYR A 299 -8.97 10.10 16.19
N PRO A 300 -7.81 10.28 16.86
CA PRO A 300 -6.58 9.55 16.53
C PRO A 300 -6.72 8.02 16.53
N SER A 301 -7.74 7.49 17.19
CA SER A 301 -8.11 6.06 17.22
C SER A 301 -8.64 5.52 15.88
N LEU A 302 -9.10 6.38 14.96
CA LEU A 302 -9.59 5.95 13.65
C LEU A 302 -8.45 5.73 12.64
N TYR A 303 -7.23 6.21 12.92
CA TYR A 303 -6.09 6.02 12.02
C TYR A 303 -5.59 4.58 12.01
N GLY A 304 -5.37 4.03 10.82
CA GLY A 304 -5.03 2.62 10.62
C GLY A 304 -6.21 1.65 10.83
N THR A 305 -7.35 2.14 11.33
CA THR A 305 -8.58 1.37 11.42
C THR A 305 -9.22 1.25 10.05
N LYS A 306 -9.77 0.07 9.76
CA LYS A 306 -10.61 -0.14 8.57
C LYS A 306 -12.03 0.31 8.91
N VAL A 307 -12.52 1.28 8.17
CA VAL A 307 -13.92 1.71 8.24
C VAL A 307 -14.62 1.20 7.01
N TYR A 308 -15.87 0.80 7.15
CA TYR A 308 -16.67 0.29 6.05
C TYR A 308 -17.71 1.35 5.72
N ALA A 309 -17.90 1.62 4.44
CA ALA A 309 -18.88 2.57 3.95
C ALA A 309 -19.85 1.91 2.98
N GLN A 310 -21.14 2.21 3.08
CA GLN A 310 -22.15 1.63 2.21
C GLN A 310 -23.28 2.64 1.97
N PHE A 311 -23.75 2.74 0.73
CA PHE A 311 -24.97 3.48 0.45
C PHE A 311 -26.19 2.60 0.71
N LEU A 312 -27.18 3.17 1.39
CA LEU A 312 -28.53 2.65 1.49
C LEU A 312 -29.47 3.60 0.75
N CYS A 313 -30.37 3.05 -0.06
CA CYS A 313 -31.29 3.84 -0.87
C CYS A 313 -32.73 3.38 -0.69
N LEU A 314 -33.63 4.36 -0.61
CA LEU A 314 -35.08 4.17 -0.62
C LEU A 314 -35.64 4.76 -1.91
N PRO A 315 -36.37 4.00 -2.74
CA PRO A 315 -37.03 4.54 -3.92
C PRO A 315 -38.18 5.48 -3.52
N ARG A 316 -38.60 6.37 -4.42
CA ARG A 316 -39.73 7.27 -4.18
C ARG A 316 -40.99 6.48 -3.85
N GLY A 317 -41.56 6.69 -2.67
CA GLY A 317 -42.80 6.04 -2.21
C GLY A 317 -42.68 4.54 -1.90
N GLY A 318 -41.48 3.95 -1.96
CA GLY A 318 -41.34 2.50 -1.81
C GLY A 318 -41.04 2.01 -0.39
N LYS A 319 -41.32 0.71 -0.19
CA LYS A 319 -41.11 -0.04 1.06
C LYS A 319 -39.81 -0.87 1.06
N ALA A 320 -39.06 -0.85 -0.04
CA ALA A 320 -37.86 -1.67 -0.24
C ALA A 320 -36.57 -0.86 -0.02
N LEU A 321 -35.58 -1.49 0.61
CA LEU A 321 -34.27 -0.92 0.89
C LEU A 321 -33.23 -1.54 -0.05
N TYR A 322 -32.46 -0.69 -0.73
CA TYR A 322 -31.40 -1.11 -1.65
C TYR A 322 -30.04 -0.76 -1.06
N ALA A 323 -29.08 -1.68 -1.15
CA ALA A 323 -27.71 -1.46 -0.69
C ALA A 323 -26.71 -1.49 -1.86
N SER A 324 -25.78 -0.54 -1.86
CA SER A 324 -24.59 -0.64 -2.71
C SER A 324 -23.65 -1.75 -2.22
N ARG A 325 -22.61 -2.08 -2.98
CA ARG A 325 -21.46 -2.78 -2.40
C ARG A 325 -20.93 -1.97 -1.22
N ALA A 326 -20.43 -2.65 -0.20
CA ALA A 326 -19.68 -1.96 0.83
C ALA A 326 -18.28 -1.63 0.31
N ALA A 327 -17.74 -0.49 0.70
CA ALA A 327 -16.36 -0.14 0.50
C ALA A 327 -15.61 -0.28 1.81
N ILE A 328 -14.54 -1.06 1.80
CA ILE A 328 -13.56 -1.05 2.87
C ILE A 328 -12.69 0.17 2.64
N ILE A 329 -12.73 1.12 3.55
CA ILE A 329 -11.95 2.36 3.54
C ILE A 329 -10.83 2.23 4.57
N GLN A 330 -9.61 2.54 4.14
CA GLN A 330 -8.48 2.66 5.05
C GLN A 330 -8.03 4.12 5.10
N PHE A 331 -7.71 4.61 6.30
CA PHE A 331 -7.11 5.92 6.53
C PHE A 331 -5.61 5.74 6.77
N PRO A 332 -4.77 5.79 5.71
CA PRO A 332 -3.39 5.29 5.75
C PRO A 332 -2.42 6.12 6.59
N ARG A 333 -2.80 7.36 6.97
CA ARG A 333 -1.91 8.31 7.64
C ARG A 333 -2.60 9.09 8.74
N LYS A 334 -1.86 9.31 9.83
CA LYS A 334 -2.22 10.26 10.90
C LYS A 334 -2.04 11.70 10.41
N TRP A 335 -2.90 12.62 10.86
CA TRP A 335 -2.76 14.05 10.61
C TRP A 335 -2.67 14.84 11.94
N PRO A 336 -1.81 15.89 12.03
CA PRO A 336 -0.67 16.12 11.16
C PRO A 336 0.23 14.87 11.18
N ASP A 337 0.90 14.59 10.07
CA ASP A 337 1.94 13.55 10.07
C ASP A 337 3.24 14.25 10.50
N PRO A 338 3.60 14.26 11.81
CA PRO A 338 4.81 14.94 12.27
C PRO A 338 6.07 14.33 11.66
N TYR A 339 5.95 13.13 11.12
CA TYR A 339 7.05 12.43 10.52
C TYR A 339 7.26 12.81 9.05
N GLY A 340 6.21 13.28 8.37
CA GLY A 340 6.18 13.57 6.95
C GLY A 340 6.82 12.47 6.10
N PRO A 341 7.21 12.76 4.86
CA PRO A 341 7.65 11.70 3.96
C PRO A 341 8.90 11.04 4.52
N TYR A 342 8.80 9.75 4.83
CA TYR A 342 9.93 8.89 5.17
C TYR A 342 10.59 8.29 3.92
N VAL A 343 9.90 8.39 2.79
CA VAL A 343 10.30 7.81 1.52
C VAL A 343 10.12 8.84 0.41
N GLY A 344 11.14 8.94 -0.43
CA GLY A 344 11.14 9.79 -1.62
C GLY A 344 11.85 9.05 -2.73
N HIS A 345 11.46 9.31 -3.98
CA HIS A 345 12.07 8.66 -5.13
C HIS A 345 12.50 9.62 -6.21
N CYS A 346 13.47 9.16 -7.00
CA CYS A 346 13.87 9.75 -8.26
C CYS A 346 13.76 8.67 -9.34
N PHE A 347 13.29 9.02 -10.53
CA PHE A 347 13.25 8.10 -11.66
C PHE A 347 13.62 8.79 -12.97
N THR A 348 14.12 7.99 -13.91
CA THR A 348 14.40 8.38 -15.30
C THR A 348 13.95 7.30 -16.27
N GLU A 349 13.36 7.70 -17.39
CA GLU A 349 12.98 6.80 -18.49
C GLU A 349 14.04 6.79 -19.60
N GLY A 350 14.49 5.60 -19.99
CA GLY A 350 15.58 5.43 -20.95
C GLY A 350 16.94 5.76 -20.34
N ALA A 351 17.84 4.77 -20.28
CA ALA A 351 19.18 4.96 -19.69
C ALA A 351 20.00 6.11 -20.30
N ASN A 352 19.62 6.59 -21.51
CA ASN A 352 20.35 7.59 -22.30
C ASN A 352 19.52 8.87 -22.62
N SER A 353 18.33 9.06 -22.03
CA SER A 353 17.53 10.28 -22.29
C SER A 353 17.88 11.40 -21.29
N PRO A 354 18.29 12.60 -21.73
CA PRO A 354 18.49 13.75 -20.84
C PRO A 354 17.17 14.34 -20.31
N LYS A 355 16.01 13.91 -20.84
CA LYS A 355 14.69 14.36 -20.42
C LYS A 355 14.05 13.30 -19.51
N ALA A 356 14.09 13.53 -18.20
CA ALA A 356 13.10 13.13 -17.17
C ALA A 356 13.75 12.83 -15.81
N TRP A 357 14.36 13.81 -15.14
CA TRP A 357 14.66 13.67 -13.71
C TRP A 357 13.45 14.10 -12.89
N GLN A 358 12.51 13.19 -12.62
CA GLN A 358 11.42 13.49 -11.70
C GLN A 358 11.84 13.10 -10.29
N VAL A 359 12.02 14.11 -9.45
CA VAL A 359 12.14 13.94 -7.99
C VAL A 359 10.77 14.10 -7.38
N ARG A 360 10.37 13.12 -6.57
CA ARG A 360 9.09 13.14 -5.88
C ARG A 360 9.29 12.86 -4.40
N PRO A 361 9.44 13.92 -3.59
CA PRO A 361 9.49 13.80 -2.15
C PRO A 361 8.17 13.22 -1.63
N GLY A 362 8.22 12.27 -0.72
CA GLY A 362 7.02 11.65 -0.15
C GLY A 362 6.29 10.66 -1.00
N GLU A 363 6.91 10.26 -2.10
CA GLU A 363 6.42 9.20 -2.95
C GLU A 363 7.43 8.05 -3.01
N GLY A 364 6.95 6.82 -3.04
CA GLY A 364 7.80 5.65 -3.28
C GLY A 364 7.12 4.34 -2.91
N LEU A 365 7.74 3.22 -3.26
CA LEU A 365 7.23 1.88 -2.95
C LEU A 365 7.24 1.60 -1.45
N VAL A 366 6.25 0.84 -0.99
CA VAL A 366 6.28 0.19 0.32
C VAL A 366 7.21 -1.02 0.24
N THR A 367 8.28 -0.99 1.03
CA THR A 367 9.36 -1.97 0.94
C THR A 367 9.53 -2.71 2.26
N LYS A 368 9.62 -4.04 2.20
CA LYS A 368 10.05 -4.89 3.32
C LYS A 368 11.54 -5.18 3.15
N PHE A 369 12.29 -5.00 4.24
CA PHE A 369 13.71 -5.27 4.34
C PHE A 369 13.92 -6.48 5.25
N GLU A 370 14.72 -7.44 4.81
CA GLU A 370 15.19 -8.53 5.65
C GLU A 370 16.52 -8.14 6.30
N VAL A 371 16.56 -8.10 7.63
CA VAL A 371 17.67 -7.55 8.43
C VAL A 371 18.18 -8.59 9.43
N GLN A 372 19.50 -8.75 9.51
CA GLN A 372 20.19 -9.58 10.49
C GLN A 372 20.98 -8.75 11.52
#